data_AF-A0A918UQE5-F1
#
_entry.id   AF-A0A918UQE5-F1
#
_cell.length_a   1.000
_cell.length_b   1.000
_cell.length_c   1.000
_cell.angle_alpha   90.00
_cell.angle_beta   90.00
_cell.angle_gamma   90.00
#
_symmetry.space_group_name_H-M   'P 1'
#
loop_
_entity.id
_entity.type
_entity.pdbx_description
1 polymer ?
#
loop_
_entity_poly.entity_id
_entity_poly.type
_entity_poly.pdbx_seq_one_letter_code
_entity_poly.pdbx_strand_id
1 'polypeptide(L)'
;MTAIASNYKVSQNETIFSFQSVIRNNNKEVNELNVREYLASRSDVELEGQGTFSFGNYAGVNKEFNAVYFNLKGNLSEHYAFFRGLVLAGQPNELFLESVHETKSFTLKFYNKNEAVAKKYLEKLFKIVEDELRFKQVLRKVLVNQERHKLEEKLLFNELSN
;
A
#
# COMPACT_ATOMS: atom_id res chain seq x y z
N MET A 1 -77.09 -1.08 26.10
CA MET A 1 -76.02 -1.82 25.40
C MET A 1 -75.47 -0.91 24.31
N THR A 2 -74.29 -0.35 24.54
CA THR A 2 -73.64 0.62 23.64
C THR A 2 -72.30 0.02 23.21
N ALA A 3 -72.22 -0.41 21.95
CA ALA A 3 -71.00 -0.90 21.34
C ALA A 3 -70.14 0.31 20.92
N ILE A 4 -68.98 0.46 21.53
CA ILE A 4 -67.97 1.45 21.13
C ILE A 4 -67.03 0.74 20.17
N ALA A 5 -67.17 1.02 18.88
CA ALA A 5 -66.20 0.63 17.86
C ALA A 5 -65.03 1.62 17.89
N SER A 6 -63.90 1.24 18.51
CA SER A 6 -62.66 2.00 18.41
C SER A 6 -61.85 1.50 17.21
N ASN A 7 -61.89 2.27 16.11
CA ASN A 7 -61.01 2.11 14.97
C ASN A 7 -59.56 2.48 15.35
N TYR A 8 -58.75 1.48 15.71
CA TYR A 8 -57.30 1.65 15.79
C TYR A 8 -56.74 1.73 14.36
N LYS A 9 -56.50 2.95 13.87
CA LYS A 9 -55.64 3.19 12.70
C LYS A 9 -54.19 3.05 13.13
N VAL A 10 -53.56 1.94 12.74
CA VAL A 10 -52.12 1.74 12.84
C VAL A 10 -51.45 2.78 11.93
N SER A 11 -50.86 3.81 12.53
CA SER A 11 -49.97 4.74 11.84
C SER A 11 -48.66 4.02 11.57
N GLN A 12 -48.53 3.43 10.38
CA GLN A 12 -47.24 2.99 9.86
C GLN A 12 -46.44 4.25 9.54
N ASN A 13 -45.60 4.67 10.47
CA ASN A 13 -44.47 5.53 10.15
C ASN A 13 -43.52 4.73 9.27
N GLU A 14 -43.72 4.81 7.96
CA GLU A 14 -42.70 4.47 6.98
C GLU A 14 -41.50 5.40 7.25
N THR A 15 -40.56 4.93 8.07
CA THR A 15 -39.21 5.47 8.08
C THR A 15 -38.63 5.16 6.72
N ILE A 16 -38.79 6.10 5.79
CA ILE A 16 -38.06 6.16 4.54
C ILE A 16 -36.59 6.19 4.94
N PHE A 17 -35.93 5.03 4.88
CA PHE A 17 -34.48 4.97 4.93
C PHE A 17 -33.99 5.65 3.65
N SER A 18 -33.74 6.95 3.73
CA SER A 18 -32.97 7.63 2.71
C SER A 18 -31.56 7.05 2.78
N PHE A 19 -31.26 6.08 1.91
CA PHE A 19 -29.89 5.76 1.58
C PHE A 19 -29.31 7.03 0.97
N GLN A 20 -28.67 7.86 1.81
CA GLN A 20 -27.69 8.81 1.32
C GLN A 20 -26.68 7.98 0.56
N SER A 21 -26.69 8.07 -0.76
CA SER A 21 -25.63 7.53 -1.56
C SER A 21 -24.37 8.23 -1.08
N VAL A 22 -23.52 7.49 -0.37
CA VAL A 22 -22.16 7.92 -0.11
C VAL A 22 -21.48 7.85 -1.46
N ILE A 23 -21.58 8.95 -2.22
CA ILE A 23 -20.73 9.17 -3.37
C ILE A 23 -19.33 9.18 -2.80
N ARG A 24 -18.62 8.05 -2.89
CA ARG A 24 -17.17 8.00 -2.69
C ARG A 24 -16.54 8.77 -3.84
N ASN A 25 -16.59 10.09 -3.75
CA ASN A 25 -15.85 10.97 -4.63
C ASN A 25 -14.42 11.11 -4.11
N ASN A 26 -13.68 10.00 -4.06
CA ASN A 26 -12.24 10.00 -3.74
C ASN A 26 -11.43 9.51 -4.95
N ASN A 27 -11.81 9.94 -6.16
CA ASN A 27 -11.03 9.67 -7.39
C ASN A 27 -10.57 10.94 -8.12
N LYS A 28 -10.45 12.05 -7.38
CA LYS A 28 -9.72 13.26 -7.77
C LYS A 28 -8.93 13.66 -6.51
N GLU A 29 -7.66 13.34 -6.35
CA GLU A 29 -6.50 14.07 -6.90
C GLU A 29 -5.17 13.30 -6.70
N VAL A 30 -5.12 11.97 -6.85
CA VAL A 30 -3.82 11.24 -6.78
C VAL A 30 -3.01 11.39 -8.09
N ASN A 31 -3.59 12.04 -9.11
CA ASN A 31 -3.11 12.01 -10.49
C ASN A 31 -1.99 12.98 -10.87
N GLU A 32 -1.49 13.83 -9.98
CA GLU A 32 -0.37 14.73 -10.36
C GLU A 32 0.77 14.80 -9.33
N LEU A 33 0.79 13.94 -8.30
CA LEU A 33 2.00 13.86 -7.47
C LEU A 33 3.17 13.39 -8.32
N ASN A 34 4.20 14.22 -8.39
CA ASN A 34 5.48 13.86 -9.00
C ASN A 34 6.13 12.71 -8.21
N VAL A 35 7.15 12.05 -8.76
CA VAL A 35 7.73 10.85 -8.12
C VAL A 35 8.24 11.13 -6.71
N ARG A 36 8.81 12.32 -6.48
CA ARG A 36 9.30 12.73 -5.17
C ARG A 36 8.15 12.94 -4.18
N GLU A 37 7.12 13.68 -4.57
CA GLU A 37 5.94 13.92 -3.74
C GLU A 37 5.21 12.63 -3.43
N TYR A 38 5.12 11.72 -4.40
CA TYR A 38 4.61 10.38 -4.18
C TYR A 38 5.41 9.67 -3.07
N LEU A 39 6.74 9.65 -3.16
CA LEU A 39 7.58 9.05 -2.12
C LEU A 39 7.46 9.80 -0.77
N ALA A 40 7.36 11.12 -0.78
CA ALA A 40 7.17 11.94 0.43
C ALA A 40 5.85 11.67 1.14
N SER A 41 4.79 11.36 0.38
CA SER A 41 3.46 11.07 0.90
C SER A 41 3.38 9.76 1.68
N ARG A 42 4.39 8.89 1.51
CA ARG A 42 4.42 7.56 2.10
C ARG A 42 4.99 7.57 3.52
N SER A 43 4.28 6.93 4.44
CA SER A 43 4.71 6.84 5.85
C SER A 43 5.85 5.85 6.07
N ASP A 44 6.14 4.99 5.09
CA ASP A 44 7.16 3.94 5.10
C ASP A 44 8.41 4.27 4.27
N VAL A 45 8.50 5.50 3.76
CA VAL A 45 9.66 6.01 3.01
C VAL A 45 10.23 7.27 3.65
N GLU A 46 11.55 7.33 3.80
CA GLU A 46 12.29 8.51 4.22
C GLU A 46 13.07 9.07 3.01
N LEU A 47 12.83 10.32 2.65
CA LEU A 47 13.56 10.97 1.56
C LEU A 47 14.89 11.54 2.07
N GLU A 48 15.98 11.16 1.41
CA GLU A 48 17.31 11.72 1.69
C GLU A 48 17.57 12.97 0.85
N GLY A 49 17.04 13.02 -0.37
CA GLY A 49 17.21 14.18 -1.25
C GLY A 49 16.75 13.95 -2.69
N GLN A 50 17.00 14.96 -3.52
CA GLN A 50 16.80 14.91 -4.96
C GLN A 50 17.96 15.61 -5.68
N GLY A 51 18.27 15.19 -6.90
CA GLY A 51 19.21 15.84 -7.79
C GLY A 51 18.65 15.91 -9.20
N THR A 52 18.92 17.01 -9.90
CA THR A 52 18.57 17.18 -11.31
C THR A 52 19.83 17.48 -12.10
N PHE A 53 20.03 16.78 -13.22
CA PHE A 53 21.19 16.90 -14.08
C PHE A 53 20.72 17.28 -15.49
N SER A 54 21.32 18.33 -16.04
CA SER A 54 21.09 18.79 -17.41
C SER A 54 22.40 18.78 -18.19
N PHE A 55 22.37 18.26 -19.41
CA PHE A 55 23.54 18.20 -20.28
C PHE A 55 23.50 19.38 -21.25
N GLY A 56 23.90 20.57 -20.78
CA GLY A 56 23.78 21.83 -21.52
C GLY A 56 24.57 21.92 -22.84
N ASN A 57 25.52 21.01 -23.09
CA ASN A 57 26.40 21.05 -24.26
C ASN A 57 25.92 20.22 -25.47
N TYR A 58 24.75 19.57 -25.40
CA TYR A 58 24.20 18.77 -26.50
C TYR A 58 22.92 19.39 -27.07
N ALA A 59 23.07 20.17 -28.14
CA ALA A 59 21.96 20.70 -28.93
C ALA A 59 21.18 19.53 -29.58
N GLY A 60 20.04 19.18 -28.97
CA GLY A 60 19.19 18.04 -29.35
C GLY A 60 18.73 17.19 -28.18
N VAL A 61 19.26 17.44 -26.98
CA VAL A 61 19.04 16.61 -25.80
C VAL A 61 18.62 17.49 -24.62
N ASN A 62 17.40 18.04 -24.67
CA ASN A 62 16.68 18.54 -23.48
C ASN A 62 16.29 17.37 -22.56
N LYS A 63 17.24 16.52 -22.20
CA LYS A 63 17.04 15.41 -21.28
C LYS A 63 17.43 15.89 -19.89
N GLU A 64 16.47 16.53 -19.23
CA GLU A 64 16.54 16.69 -17.78
C GLU A 64 16.44 15.30 -17.15
N PHE A 65 17.45 14.99 -16.35
CA PHE A 65 17.56 13.73 -15.64
C PHE A 65 17.35 13.98 -14.15
N ASN A 66 16.43 13.25 -13.55
CA ASN A 66 16.09 13.36 -12.14
C ASN A 66 16.61 12.14 -11.39
N ALA A 67 17.15 12.38 -10.21
CA ALA A 67 17.56 11.38 -9.24
C ALA A 67 16.85 11.65 -7.91
N VAL A 68 16.22 10.64 -7.32
CA VAL A 68 15.59 10.70 -6.00
C VAL A 68 16.25 9.68 -5.09
N TYR A 69 16.73 10.15 -3.93
CA TYR A 69 17.42 9.34 -2.94
C TYR A 69 16.49 9.09 -1.76
N PHE A 70 16.30 7.84 -1.37
CA PHE A 70 15.36 7.48 -0.31
C PHE A 70 15.73 6.18 0.41
N ASN A 71 15.25 6.08 1.65
CA ASN A 71 15.34 4.91 2.51
C ASN A 71 13.95 4.35 2.81
N LEU A 72 13.90 3.08 3.17
CA LEU A 72 12.70 2.46 3.72
C LEU A 72 12.71 2.64 5.25
N LYS A 73 11.55 2.94 5.86
CA LYS A 73 11.39 3.08 7.31
C LYS A 73 10.30 2.17 7.87
N GLY A 74 10.28 2.04 9.19
CA GLY A 74 9.31 1.22 9.92
C GLY A 74 9.35 -0.25 9.49
N ASN A 75 8.19 -0.89 9.43
CA ASN A 75 8.07 -2.32 9.07
C ASN A 75 8.61 -2.65 7.67
N LEU A 76 8.63 -1.66 6.76
CA LEU A 76 9.14 -1.86 5.41
C LEU A 76 10.67 -1.96 5.38
N SER A 77 11.37 -1.31 6.32
CA SER A 77 12.83 -1.41 6.47
C SER A 77 13.29 -2.84 6.78
N GLU A 78 12.51 -3.59 7.57
CA GLU A 78 12.78 -5.01 7.84
C GLU A 78 12.72 -5.87 6.58
N HIS A 79 12.01 -5.39 5.56
CA HIS A 79 11.80 -6.06 4.28
C HIS A 79 12.73 -5.51 3.18
N TYR A 80 13.78 -4.77 3.55
CA TYR A 80 14.79 -4.24 2.63
C TYR A 80 15.31 -5.29 1.64
N ALA A 81 15.68 -6.47 2.13
CA ALA A 81 16.24 -7.53 1.29
C ALA A 81 15.23 -8.01 0.23
N PHE A 82 13.94 -8.10 0.59
CA PHE A 82 12.88 -8.47 -0.33
C PHE A 82 12.63 -7.36 -1.35
N PHE A 83 12.50 -6.11 -0.91
CA PHE A 83 12.34 -4.96 -1.79
C PHE A 83 13.50 -4.87 -2.79
N ARG A 84 14.74 -4.97 -2.32
CA ARG A 84 15.95 -5.04 -3.16
C ARG A 84 15.89 -6.21 -4.15
N GLY A 85 15.44 -7.37 -3.71
CA GLY A 85 15.24 -8.54 -4.57
C GLY A 85 14.28 -8.25 -5.73
N LEU A 86 13.17 -7.54 -5.48
CA LEU A 86 12.22 -7.14 -6.51
C LEU A 86 12.83 -6.15 -7.52
N VAL A 87 13.65 -5.21 -7.04
CA VAL A 87 14.38 -4.28 -7.92
C VAL A 87 15.32 -5.04 -8.86
N LEU A 88 16.08 -6.00 -8.32
CA LEU A 88 17.02 -6.82 -9.09
C LEU A 88 16.33 -7.82 -10.03
N ALA A 89 15.11 -8.25 -9.72
CA ALA A 89 14.34 -9.18 -10.55
C ALA A 89 13.91 -8.55 -11.88
N GLY A 90 13.79 -7.22 -11.94
CA GLY A 90 13.54 -6.50 -13.18
C GLY A 90 13.06 -5.08 -12.97
N GLN A 91 13.56 -4.20 -13.83
CA GLN A 91 13.15 -2.80 -13.93
C GLN A 91 12.86 -2.44 -15.40
N PRO A 92 11.96 -1.46 -15.66
CA PRO A 92 11.76 -0.92 -17.00
C PRO A 92 13.07 -0.32 -17.57
N ASN A 93 13.22 -0.33 -18.89
CA ASN A 93 14.41 0.21 -19.57
C ASN A 93 14.52 1.75 -19.43
N GLU A 94 13.42 2.40 -19.07
CA GLU A 94 13.25 3.84 -19.01
C GLU A 94 13.78 4.48 -17.73
N LEU A 95 14.09 3.68 -16.71
CA LEU A 95 14.50 4.11 -15.38
C LEU A 95 15.63 3.22 -14.84
N PHE A 96 16.27 3.68 -13.77
CA PHE A 96 17.28 2.92 -13.04
C PHE A 96 17.06 3.08 -11.55
N LEU A 97 16.81 1.98 -10.84
CA LEU A 97 16.69 1.96 -9.39
C LEU A 97 17.84 1.14 -8.82
N GLU A 98 18.75 1.81 -8.13
CA GLU A 98 19.94 1.19 -7.53
C GLU A 98 19.83 1.16 -6.02
N SER A 99 20.31 0.09 -5.39
CA SER A 99 20.40 -0.02 -3.93
C SER A 99 21.85 0.14 -3.49
N VAL A 100 22.10 0.98 -2.49
CA VAL A 100 23.39 1.05 -1.77
C VAL A 100 23.26 0.17 -0.53
N HIS A 101 24.13 -0.84 -0.41
CA HIS A 101 23.96 -1.88 0.61
C HIS A 101 24.33 -1.37 2.01
N GLU A 102 25.39 -0.58 2.07
CA GLU A 102 26.02 -0.05 3.27
C GLU A 102 25.05 0.84 4.06
N THR A 103 24.29 1.67 3.36
CA THR A 103 23.32 2.63 3.92
C THR A 103 21.89 2.14 3.88
N LYS A 104 21.63 0.97 3.25
CA LYS A 104 20.28 0.49 2.93
C LYS A 104 19.43 1.52 2.17
N SER A 105 20.07 2.34 1.35
CA SER A 105 19.41 3.40 0.58
C SER A 105 19.15 2.99 -0.85
N PHE A 106 18.24 3.73 -1.50
CA PHE A 106 17.87 3.56 -2.88
C PHE A 106 18.04 4.86 -3.64
N THR A 107 18.53 4.75 -4.87
CA THR A 107 18.65 5.85 -5.81
C THR A 107 17.80 5.54 -7.03
N LEU A 108 16.71 6.28 -7.20
CA LEU A 108 15.86 6.20 -8.39
C LEU A 108 16.28 7.27 -9.39
N LYS A 109 16.64 6.85 -10.60
CA LYS A 109 17.13 7.68 -11.70
C LYS A 109 16.19 7.55 -12.90
N PHE A 110 15.75 8.66 -13.47
CA PHE A 110 14.87 8.66 -14.64
C PHE A 110 14.96 9.99 -15.41
N TYR A 111 14.61 9.95 -16.69
CA TYR A 111 14.40 11.17 -17.46
C TYR A 111 13.04 11.79 -17.13
N ASN A 112 12.93 13.12 -17.16
CA ASN A 112 11.69 13.83 -16.86
C ASN A 112 10.48 13.29 -17.66
N LYS A 113 10.67 13.02 -18.96
CA LYS A 113 9.64 12.40 -19.83
C LYS A 113 9.14 11.01 -19.39
N ASN A 114 9.91 10.30 -18.57
CA ASN A 114 9.62 8.94 -18.10
C ASN A 114 9.11 8.93 -16.65
N GLU A 115 8.83 10.08 -16.05
CA GLU A 115 8.41 10.20 -14.65
C GLU A 115 7.18 9.34 -14.33
N ALA A 116 6.18 9.33 -15.21
CA ALA A 116 4.99 8.50 -15.03
C ALA A 116 5.31 7.00 -14.98
N VAL A 117 6.30 6.54 -15.76
CA VAL A 117 6.76 5.14 -15.74
C VAL A 117 7.46 4.84 -14.41
N ALA A 118 8.29 5.77 -13.93
CA ALA A 118 8.98 5.63 -12.65
C ALA A 118 8.02 5.56 -11.47
N LYS A 119 7.00 6.43 -11.44
CA LYS A 119 5.95 6.40 -10.42
C LYS A 119 5.20 5.07 -10.43
N LYS A 120 4.72 4.64 -11.60
CA LYS A 120 3.97 3.37 -11.74
C LYS A 120 4.80 2.15 -11.33
N TYR A 121 6.10 2.16 -11.63
CA TYR A 121 7.00 1.10 -11.22
C TYR A 121 7.17 1.05 -9.70
N LEU A 122 7.39 2.20 -9.05
CA LEU A 122 7.44 2.27 -7.59
C LEU A 122 6.13 1.82 -6.94
N GLU A 123 4.98 2.29 -7.43
CA GLU A 123 3.65 1.88 -6.95
C GLU A 123 3.49 0.36 -7.00
N LYS A 124 3.94 -0.26 -8.10
CA LYS A 124 3.93 -1.72 -8.24
C LYS A 124 4.84 -2.40 -7.22
N LEU A 125 6.06 -1.89 -7.01
CA LEU A 125 6.99 -2.45 -6.02
C LEU A 125 6.41 -2.38 -4.61
N PHE A 126 5.96 -1.20 -4.18
CA PHE A 126 5.36 -1.02 -2.86
C PHE A 126 4.15 -1.92 -2.67
N LYS A 127 3.27 -2.02 -3.67
CA LYS A 127 2.10 -2.91 -3.61
C LYS A 127 2.49 -4.37 -3.39
N ILE A 128 3.49 -4.88 -4.13
CA ILE A 128 3.94 -6.27 -3.97
C ILE A 128 4.46 -6.51 -2.55
N VAL A 129 5.22 -5.55 -1.99
CA VAL A 129 5.74 -5.69 -0.63
C VAL A 129 4.65 -5.57 0.43
N GLU A 130 3.68 -4.67 0.25
CA GLU A 130 2.51 -4.55 1.12
C GLU A 130 1.65 -5.82 1.12
N ASP A 131 1.42 -6.40 -0.05
CA ASP A 131 0.66 -7.65 -0.21
C ASP A 131 1.38 -8.82 0.50
N GLU A 132 2.71 -8.90 0.36
CA GLU A 132 3.54 -9.89 1.06
C GLU A 132 3.52 -9.70 2.58
N LEU A 133 3.62 -8.46 3.06
CA LEU A 133 3.52 -8.11 4.48
C LEU A 133 2.18 -8.56 5.06
N ARG A 134 1.09 -8.24 4.36
CA ARG A 134 -0.26 -8.64 4.75
C ARG A 134 -0.42 -10.16 4.75
N PHE A 135 0.12 -10.83 3.73
CA PHE A 135 0.11 -12.29 3.65
C PHE A 135 0.78 -12.93 4.86
N LYS A 136 2.00 -12.49 5.22
CA LYS A 136 2.72 -13.00 6.41
C LYS A 136 1.95 -12.77 7.70
N GLN A 137 1.31 -11.61 7.86
CA GLN A 137 0.49 -11.31 9.03
C GLN A 137 -0.71 -12.25 9.16
N VAL A 138 -1.40 -12.53 8.04
CA VAL A 138 -2.53 -13.47 8.01
C VAL A 138 -2.04 -14.88 8.29
N LEU A 139 -0.96 -15.31 7.65
CA LEU A 139 -0.37 -16.64 7.85
C LEU A 139 0.01 -16.87 9.32
N ARG A 140 0.65 -15.89 9.97
CA ARG A 140 0.99 -15.98 11.39
C ARG A 140 -0.25 -16.19 12.26
N LYS A 141 -1.35 -15.47 12.00
CA LYS A 141 -2.61 -15.64 12.74
C LYS A 141 -3.20 -17.05 12.55
N VAL A 142 -3.14 -17.58 11.33
CA VAL A 142 -3.62 -18.94 11.04
C VAL A 142 -2.80 -19.99 11.80
N LEU A 143 -1.46 -19.87 11.79
CA LEU A 143 -0.59 -20.80 12.50
C LEU A 143 -0.84 -20.79 14.02
N VAL A 144 -0.95 -19.60 14.62
CA VAL A 144 -1.25 -19.46 16.06
C VAL A 144 -2.60 -20.10 16.40
N ASN A 145 -3.63 -19.90 15.57
CA ASN A 145 -4.93 -20.52 15.79
C ASN A 145 -4.88 -22.05 15.67
N GLN A 146 -4.13 -22.58 14.70
CA GLN A 146 -3.94 -24.02 14.55
C GLN A 146 -3.21 -24.64 15.75
N GLU A 147 -2.18 -23.97 16.27
CA GLU A 147 -1.48 -24.40 17.48
C GLU A 147 -2.40 -24.38 18.70
N ARG A 148 -3.22 -23.33 18.84
CA ARG A 148 -4.21 -23.23 19.91
C ARG A 148 -5.23 -24.37 19.84
N HIS A 149 -5.79 -24.63 18.66
CA HIS A 149 -6.73 -25.74 18.47
C HIS A 149 -6.11 -27.10 18.77
N LYS A 150 -4.85 -27.35 18.36
CA LYS A 150 -4.15 -28.60 18.71
C LYS A 150 -3.95 -28.77 20.22
N LEU A 151 -3.71 -27.68 20.95
CA LEU A 151 -3.60 -27.72 22.40
C LEU A 151 -4.97 -27.97 23.05
N GLU A 152 -6.02 -27.30 22.58
CA GLU A 152 -7.40 -27.52 23.01
C GLU A 152 -7.82 -28.99 22.80
N GLU A 153 -7.57 -29.56 21.60
CA GLU A 153 -7.87 -30.97 21.30
C GLU A 153 -7.13 -31.94 22.23
N LYS A 154 -5.85 -31.69 22.52
CA LYS A 154 -5.08 -32.51 23.46
C LYS A 154 -5.65 -32.45 24.88
N LEU A 155 -6.05 -31.26 25.35
CA LEU A 155 -6.66 -31.11 26.67
C LEU A 155 -8.00 -31.83 26.75
N LEU A 156 -8.87 -31.64 25.74
CA LEU A 156 -10.15 -32.35 25.65
C LEU A 156 -9.97 -33.86 25.63
N PHE A 157 -8.99 -34.37 24.87
CA PHE A 157 -8.70 -35.80 24.85
C PHE A 157 -8.25 -36.33 26.20
N ASN A 158 -7.41 -35.60 26.93
CA ASN A 158 -6.96 -35.97 28.27
C ASN A 158 -8.10 -35.95 29.30
N GLU A 159 -9.07 -35.04 29.17
CA GLU A 159 -10.24 -34.99 30.04
C GLU A 159 -11.25 -36.11 29.75
N LEU A 160 -11.43 -36.48 28.47
CA LEU A 160 -12.33 -37.57 28.07
C LEU A 160 -11.76 -38.98 28.32
N SER A 161 -10.45 -39.10 28.49
CA SER A 161 -9.76 -40.37 28.71
C SER A 161 -9.53 -40.70 30.19
N ASN A 162 -9.88 -39.79 31.10
CA ASN A 162 -9.92 -40.00 32.55
C ASN A 162 -11.35 -40.26 33.02
#